data_AF-A0A2I0VBK2-F1
#
_entry.id   AF-A0A2I0VBK2-F1
#
_cell.length_a   1.000
_cell.length_b   1.000
_cell.length_c   1.000
_cell.angle_alpha   90.00
_cell.angle_beta   90.00
_cell.angle_gamma   90.00
#
_symmetry.space_group_name_H-M   'P 1'
#
loop_
_entity.id
_entity.type
_entity.pdbx_description
1 polymer ?
#
loop_
_entity_poly.entity_id
_entity_poly.type
_entity_poly.pdbx_seq_one_letter_code
_entity_poly.pdbx_strand_id
1 'polypeptide(L)'
;MFKVYPRVIFYTRASHSFINHEFVKKHAFSVHNIPITLSVMLLDGSSVISTSMCSTLLFICEREFDVDLIILSLLEFDVILGMDWMPIIFRLYFDIFL
;
A
#
# COMPACT_ATOMS: atom_id res chain seq x y z
N MET A 1 10.01 11.71 -15.41
CA MET A 1 9.55 10.98 -14.21
C MET A 1 10.22 9.60 -14.23
N PHE A 2 11.01 9.26 -13.22
CA PHE A 2 11.71 7.97 -13.17
C PHE A 2 10.73 6.87 -12.75
N LYS A 3 10.70 5.74 -13.47
CA LYS A 3 9.94 4.55 -13.05
C LYS A 3 10.75 3.82 -11.98
N VAL A 4 10.10 3.51 -10.86
CA VAL A 4 10.66 2.69 -9.77
C VAL A 4 9.98 1.33 -9.78
N TYR A 5 10.71 0.27 -9.42
CA TYR A 5 10.22 -1.10 -9.42
C TYR A 5 10.30 -1.67 -7.99
N PRO A 6 9.23 -1.49 -7.18
CA PRO A 6 9.19 -1.99 -5.81
C PRO A 6 9.00 -3.51 -5.75
N ARG A 7 9.43 -4.13 -4.64
CA ARG A 7 8.96 -5.46 -4.23
C ARG A 7 7.56 -5.34 -3.65
N VAL A 8 6.58 -5.90 -4.35
CA VAL A 8 5.15 -5.77 -4.02
C VAL A 8 4.58 -7.11 -3.61
N ILE A 9 3.75 -7.12 -2.56
CA ILE A 9 2.85 -8.25 -2.23
C ILE A 9 1.40 -7.80 -2.34
N PHE A 10 0.56 -8.61 -2.99
CA PHE A 10 -0.89 -8.46 -2.96
C PHE A 10 -1.43 -9.20 -1.74
N TYR A 11 -2.11 -8.49 -0.85
CA TYR A 11 -2.60 -9.06 0.40
C TYR A 11 -4.10 -8.82 0.53
N THR A 12 -4.90 -9.79 0.11
CA THR A 12 -6.38 -9.72 0.10
C THR A 12 -6.97 -9.50 1.50
N ARG A 13 -6.24 -9.89 2.55
CA ARG A 13 -6.61 -9.69 3.95
C ARG A 13 -6.28 -8.28 4.47
N ALA A 14 -5.61 -7.43 3.70
CA ALA A 14 -5.43 -6.03 4.04
C ALA A 14 -6.56 -5.17 3.46
N SER A 15 -7.16 -4.35 4.33
CA SER A 15 -8.19 -3.40 3.94
C SER A 15 -7.64 -2.18 3.19
N HIS A 16 -6.38 -1.81 3.44
CA HIS A 16 -5.69 -0.65 2.87
C HIS A 16 -4.33 -1.05 2.31
N SER A 17 -3.77 -0.21 1.46
CA SER A 17 -2.42 -0.37 0.92
C SER A 17 -1.38 0.37 1.77
N PHE A 18 -0.17 -0.18 1.82
CA PHE A 18 0.93 0.29 2.65
C PHE A 18 2.24 0.39 1.87
N ILE A 19 3.10 1.33 2.26
CA ILE A 19 4.43 1.53 1.67
C ILE A 19 5.50 1.64 2.75
N ASN A 20 6.67 1.07 2.47
CA ASN A 20 7.81 1.11 3.37
C ASN A 20 8.38 2.52 3.48
N HIS A 21 8.49 3.04 4.69
CA HIS A 21 9.08 4.33 5.00
C HIS A 21 10.48 4.53 4.40
N GLU A 22 11.33 3.50 4.40
CA GLU A 22 12.67 3.60 3.78
C GLU A 22 12.59 3.71 2.26
N PHE A 23 11.59 3.07 1.64
CA PHE A 23 11.34 3.18 0.20
C PHE A 23 10.83 4.57 -0.19
N VAL A 24 9.90 5.12 0.61
CA VAL A 24 9.41 6.51 0.47
C VAL A 24 10.58 7.50 0.48
N LYS A 25 11.47 7.39 1.47
CA LYS A 25 12.66 8.25 1.60
C LYS A 25 13.62 8.10 0.43
N LYS A 26 13.97 6.86 0.08
CA LYS A 26 14.94 6.55 -0.99
C LYS A 26 14.52 7.13 -2.34
N HIS A 27 13.22 7.17 -2.61
CA HIS A 27 12.65 7.60 -3.88
C HIS A 27 11.98 8.98 -3.83
N ALA A 28 12.11 9.69 -2.70
CA ALA A 28 11.60 11.05 -2.49
C ALA A 28 10.10 11.20 -2.84
N PHE A 29 9.28 10.24 -2.42
CA PHE A 29 7.82 10.34 -2.56
C PHE A 29 7.30 11.53 -1.75
N SER A 30 6.29 12.21 -2.27
CA SER A 30 5.62 13.30 -1.56
C SER A 30 4.74 12.73 -0.45
N VAL A 31 5.04 13.13 0.79
CA VAL A 31 4.35 12.64 2.00
C VAL A 31 3.41 13.71 2.52
N HIS A 32 2.20 13.30 2.91
CA HIS A 32 1.21 14.18 3.52
C HIS A 32 0.74 13.59 4.85
N ASN A 33 0.48 14.46 5.82
CA ASN A 33 -0.06 14.06 7.11
C ASN A 33 -1.58 13.86 7.00
N ILE A 34 -2.06 12.78 7.58
CA ILE A 34 -3.47 12.45 7.69
C ILE A 34 -4.01 13.14 8.96
N PRO A 35 -5.21 13.76 8.93
CA PRO A 35 -5.78 14.44 10.09
C PRO A 35 -6.21 13.47 11.21
N ILE A 36 -6.11 12.16 10.99
CA ILE A 36 -6.54 11.11 11.91
C ILE A 36 -5.40 10.13 12.10
N THR A 37 -5.19 9.70 13.34
CA THR A 37 -4.25 8.64 13.70
C THR A 37 -4.82 7.28 13.31
N LEU A 38 -4.16 6.58 12.40
CA LEU A 38 -4.53 5.23 12.00
C LEU A 38 -3.82 4.21 12.88
N SER A 39 -4.58 3.30 13.48
CA SER A 39 -4.06 2.10 14.16
C SER A 39 -4.20 0.91 13.22
N VAL A 40 -3.07 0.39 12.75
CA VAL A 40 -2.99 -0.73 11.82
C VAL A 40 -2.73 -2.00 12.62
N MET A 41 -3.72 -2.89 12.68
CA MET A 41 -3.57 -4.20 13.31
C MET A 41 -2.75 -5.13 12.41
N LEU A 42 -1.70 -5.71 12.96
CA LEU A 42 -0.85 -6.70 12.30
C LEU A 42 -1.36 -8.12 12.53
N LEU A 43 -0.78 -9.08 11.82
CA LEU A 43 -1.21 -10.48 11.86
C LEU A 43 -0.96 -11.18 13.20
N ASP A 44 0.04 -10.71 13.95
CA ASP A 44 0.34 -11.19 15.30
C ASP A 44 -0.57 -10.54 16.37
N GLY A 45 -1.55 -9.73 15.96
CA GLY A 45 -2.46 -9.01 16.85
C GLY A 45 -1.86 -7.73 17.45
N SER A 46 -0.60 -7.42 17.18
CA SER A 46 -0.02 -6.13 17.54
C SER A 46 -0.61 -5.01 16.67
N SER A 47 -0.36 -3.75 17.04
CA SER A 47 -0.78 -2.61 16.24
C SER A 47 0.34 -1.60 16.05
N VAL A 48 0.37 -0.99 14.87
CA VAL A 48 1.29 0.08 14.52
C VAL A 48 0.50 1.33 14.22
N ILE A 49 0.99 2.47 14.71
CA ILE A 49 0.36 3.76 14.47
C ILE A 49 0.98 4.41 13.24
N SER A 50 0.13 4.94 12.35
CA SER A 50 0.54 5.80 11.25
C SER A 50 -0.30 7.07 11.19
N THR A 51 0.33 8.16 10.81
CA THR A 51 -0.28 9.48 10.62
C THR A 51 0.08 10.08 9.26
N SER A 52 0.66 9.29 8.36
CA SER A 52 1.18 9.76 7.09
C SER A 52 0.90 8.80 5.94
N MET A 53 0.69 9.39 4.77
CA MET A 53 0.42 8.68 3.52
C MET A 53 1.14 9.35 2.36
N CYS A 54 1.25 8.63 1.25
CA CYS A 54 1.56 9.21 -0.05
C CYS A 54 0.57 8.70 -1.11
N SER A 55 0.25 9.54 -2.09
CA SER A 55 -0.55 9.16 -3.25
C SER A 55 0.37 9.01 -4.47
N THR A 56 0.17 7.97 -5.27
CA THR A 56 0.99 7.71 -6.46
C THR A 56 0.27 6.87 -7.50
N LEU A 57 0.87 6.77 -8.69
CA LEU A 57 0.38 5.90 -9.77
C LEU A 57 1.12 4.57 -9.76
N LEU A 58 0.36 3.48 -9.64
CA LEU A 58 0.85 2.12 -9.84
C LEU A 58 0.57 1.65 -11.26
N PHE A 59 1.57 1.02 -11.87
CA PHE A 59 1.45 0.39 -13.17
C PHE A 59 1.46 -1.13 -13.02
N ILE A 60 0.31 -1.76 -13.27
CA ILE A 60 0.13 -3.22 -13.18
C ILE A 60 -0.48 -3.70 -14.48
N CYS A 61 0.17 -4.65 -15.17
CA CYS A 61 -0.32 -5.24 -16.43
C CYS A 61 -0.78 -4.17 -17.45
N GLU A 62 0.07 -3.17 -17.71
CA GLU A 62 -0.20 -2.06 -18.65
C GLU A 62 -1.36 -1.12 -18.27
N ARG A 63 -1.87 -1.23 -17.05
CA ARG A 63 -2.88 -0.32 -16.52
C ARG A 63 -2.36 0.52 -15.37
N GLU A 64 -2.81 1.77 -15.33
CA GLU A 64 -2.53 2.72 -14.26
C GLU A 64 -3.64 2.70 -13.21
N PHE A 65 -3.23 2.72 -11.94
CA PHE A 65 -4.12 2.82 -10.79
C PHE A 65 -3.62 3.93 -9.88
N ASP A 66 -4.52 4.87 -9.56
CA ASP A 66 -4.28 5.85 -8.50
C ASP A 66 -4.43 5.14 -7.15
N VAL A 67 -3.42 5.27 -6.30
CA VAL A 67 -3.39 4.61 -5.00
C VAL A 67 -2.92 5.54 -3.91
N ASP A 68 -3.59 5.39 -2.76
CA ASP A 68 -3.19 5.96 -1.50
C ASP A 68 -2.46 4.89 -0.69
N LEU A 69 -1.23 5.20 -0.24
CA LEU A 69 -0.38 4.27 0.49
C LEU A 69 -0.11 4.82 1.89
N ILE A 70 -0.54 4.08 2.91
CA ILE A 70 -0.23 4.39 4.31
C ILE A 70 1.25 4.05 4.57
N ILE A 71 1.99 4.96 5.17
CA ILE A 71 3.42 4.76 5.39
C ILE A 71 3.64 3.96 6.68
N LEU A 72 4.39 2.85 6.58
CA LEU A 72 4.77 1.97 7.68
C LEU A 72 6.22 1.50 7.54
N SER A 73 6.81 1.00 8.62
CA SER A 73 8.08 0.25 8.55
C SER A 73 7.79 -1.19 8.16
N LEU A 74 8.15 -1.58 6.93
CA LEU A 74 7.98 -2.93 6.42
C LEU A 74 9.33 -3.65 6.36
N LEU A 75 9.33 -4.96 6.65
CA LEU A 75 10.56 -5.76 6.68
C LEU A 75 10.98 -6.22 5.27
N GLU A 76 10.12 -6.97 4.58
CA GLU A 76 10.50 -7.69 3.35
C GLU A 76 10.05 -7.00 2.06
N PHE A 77 8.98 -6.22 2.13
CA PHE A 77 8.32 -5.62 0.97
C PHE A 77 8.46 -4.11 0.98
N ASP A 78 8.52 -3.54 -0.22
CA ASP A 78 8.49 -2.09 -0.41
C ASP A 78 7.04 -1.59 -0.37
N VAL A 79 6.10 -2.39 -0.89
CA VAL A 79 4.66 -2.07 -0.96
C VAL A 79 3.83 -3.31 -0.63
N ILE A 80 2.81 -3.14 0.20
CA ILE A 80 1.72 -4.10 0.39
C ILE A 80 0.48 -3.50 -0.27
N LEU A 81 -0.06 -4.19 -1.26
CA LEU A 81 -1.32 -3.80 -1.88
C LEU A 81 -2.46 -4.51 -1.20
N GLY A 82 -3.25 -3.75 -0.47
CA GLY A 82 -4.54 -4.19 0.05
C GLY A 82 -5.60 -4.17 -1.04
N MET A 83 -6.86 -4.22 -0.65
CA MET A 83 -7.95 -4.28 -1.61
C MET A 83 -8.50 -2.90 -2.00
N ASP A 84 -8.19 -1.84 -1.24
CA ASP A 84 -8.66 -0.45 -1.39
C ASP A 84 -8.60 0.11 -2.80
N TRP A 85 -7.51 -0.13 -3.53
CA TRP A 85 -7.33 0.37 -4.90
C TRP A 85 -8.11 -0.43 -5.98
N MET A 86 -8.62 -1.62 -5.65
CA MET A 86 -9.31 -2.49 -6.61
C MET A 86 -10.82 -2.24 -6.63
N PRO A 87 -11.41 -2.05 -7.83
CA PRO A 87 -12.86 -2.05 -7.99
C PRO A 87 -13.49 -3.36 -7.51
N ILE A 88 -14.66 -3.29 -6.90
CA ILE A 88 -15.39 -4.44 -6.32
C ILE A 88 -15.48 -5.62 -7.30
N ILE A 89 -15.74 -5.34 -8.59
CA ILE A 89 -15.88 -6.39 -9.60
C ILE A 89 -14.61 -7.23 -9.76
N PHE A 90 -13.42 -6.63 -9.58
CA PHE A 90 -12.14 -7.35 -9.64
C PHE A 90 -11.84 -8.12 -8.36
N ARG A 91 -12.34 -7.67 -7.21
CA ARG A 91 -12.14 -8.36 -5.92
C ARG A 91 -12.72 -9.77 -5.92
N LEU A 92 -13.91 -9.93 -6.50
CA LEU A 92 -14.55 -11.25 -6.65
C LEU A 92 -13.71 -12.24 -7.45
N TYR A 93 -12.94 -11.79 -8.44
CA TYR A 93 -12.02 -12.67 -9.16
C TYR A 93 -10.85 -13.08 -8.27
N PHE A 94 -10.24 -12.14 -7.54
CA PHE A 94 -9.08 -12.45 -6.69
C PHE A 94 -9.43 -13.32 -5.49
N ASP A 95 -10.61 -13.15 -4.88
CA ASP A 95 -11.06 -13.97 -3.75
C ASP A 95 -11.48 -15.40 -4.15
N ILE A 96 -11.79 -15.64 -5.44
CA ILE A 96 -12.17 -16.98 -5.94
C ILE A 96 -10.95 -17.82 -6.35
N PHE A 97 -9.80 -17.19 -6.63
CA PHE A 97 -8.60 -17.86 -7.15
C PHE A 97 -7.42 -17.93 -6.16
N LEU A 98 -7.60 -17.55 -4.88
CA LEU A 98 -6.59 -17.64 -3.80
C LEU A 98 -7.17 -18.23 -2.50
#